data_AF-A0A1I7S0Q3-F1
#
_entry.id   AF-A0A1I7S0Q3-F1
#
_cell.length_a   1.000
_cell.length_b   1.000
_cell.length_c   1.000
_cell.angle_alpha   90.00
_cell.angle_beta   90.00
_cell.angle_gamma   90.00
#
_symmetry.space_group_name_H-M   'P 1'
#
loop_
_entity.id
_entity.type
_entity.pdbx_description
1 polymer ?
#
loop_
_entity_poly.entity_id
_entity_poly.type
_entity_poly.pdbx_seq_one_letter_code
_entity_poly.pdbx_strand_id
1 'polypeptide(L)'
;MRSLCNILSIVLLFALTIEAAWECGSDNDGFGGLSKGSSQFFVQLNCPALMNGINNCCINHDDCYDKQRGQKHCDDTFCQCSKNAVKDHPHCGKLRDVLCKAVRDHGAAAYAASGRRG
;
A
#
# COMPACT_ATOMS: atom_id res chain seq x y z
N MET A 1 -29.78 14.99 26.68
CA MET A 1 -28.39 15.49 26.52
C MET A 1 -27.30 14.45 26.82
N ARG A 2 -27.52 13.43 27.67
CA ARG A 2 -26.51 12.37 27.92
C ARG A 2 -26.31 11.39 26.75
N SER A 3 -27.38 11.00 26.04
CA SER A 3 -27.26 10.05 24.90
C SER A 3 -26.52 10.60 23.68
N LEU A 4 -26.62 11.90 23.38
CA LEU A 4 -25.94 12.51 22.23
C LEU A 4 -24.41 12.53 22.43
N CYS A 5 -23.94 12.76 23.67
CA CYS A 5 -22.52 12.72 24.01
C CYS A 5 -21.95 11.30 23.88
N ASN A 6 -22.71 10.28 24.27
CA ASN A 6 -22.32 8.88 24.13
C ASN A 6 -22.27 8.43 22.66
N ILE A 7 -23.25 8.83 21.83
CA ILE A 7 -23.24 8.53 20.39
C ILE A 7 -22.08 9.25 19.69
N LEU A 8 -21.84 10.53 20.00
CA LEU A 8 -20.72 11.28 19.43
C LEU A 8 -19.37 10.65 19.81
N SER A 9 -19.22 10.22 21.06
CA SER A 9 -18.02 9.52 21.54
C SER A 9 -17.82 8.16 20.85
N ILE A 10 -18.90 7.39 20.63
CA ILE A 10 -18.85 6.12 19.90
C ILE A 10 -18.48 6.34 18.43
N VAL A 11 -19.06 7.32 17.76
CA VAL A 11 -18.74 7.65 16.35
C VAL A 11 -17.29 8.12 16.19
N LEU A 12 -16.77 8.91 17.14
CA LEU A 12 -15.36 9.29 17.18
C LEU A 12 -14.44 8.08 17.41
N LEU A 13 -14.80 7.16 18.29
CA LEU A 13 -14.06 5.91 18.50
C LEU A 13 -14.04 5.03 17.23
N PHE A 14 -15.18 4.90 16.52
CA PHE A 14 -15.25 4.15 15.26
C PHE A 14 -14.49 4.83 14.10
N ALA A 15 -14.47 6.16 14.04
CA ALA A 15 -13.69 6.90 13.04
C ALA A 15 -12.17 6.80 13.28
N LEU A 16 -11.75 6.57 14.53
CA LEU A 16 -10.34 6.41 14.91
C LEU A 16 -9.77 5.01 14.64
N THR A 17 -10.61 4.01 14.32
CA THR A 17 -10.19 2.60 14.13
C THR A 17 -10.27 2.12 12.67
N ILE A 18 -10.30 3.03 11.69
CA ILE A 18 -10.24 2.64 10.27
C ILE A 18 -8.79 2.35 9.91
N GLU A 19 -8.31 1.14 10.21
CA GLU A 19 -7.12 0.62 9.54
C GLU A 19 -7.50 0.33 8.07
N ALA A 20 -6.85 1.02 7.14
CA ALA A 20 -7.04 0.73 5.72
C ALA A 20 -6.67 -0.73 5.44
N ALA A 21 -7.51 -1.43 4.67
CA ALA A 21 -7.20 -2.77 4.21
C ALA A 21 -5.84 -2.77 3.50
N TRP A 22 -5.07 -3.85 3.65
CA TRP A 22 -3.77 -3.96 2.98
C TRP A 22 -3.98 -4.04 1.47
N GLU A 23 -3.34 -3.18 0.68
CA GLU A 23 -3.50 -3.08 -0.77
C GLU A 23 -2.22 -3.36 -1.56
N CYS A 24 -1.05 -3.48 -0.90
CA CYS A 24 0.17 -3.82 -1.64
C CYS A 24 0.07 -5.22 -2.26
N GLY A 25 0.11 -5.32 -3.58
CA GLY A 25 0.00 -6.58 -4.32
C GLY A 25 -1.24 -6.58 -5.21
N SER A 26 -1.66 -7.76 -5.67
CA SER A 26 -2.85 -7.87 -6.50
C SER A 26 -3.67 -9.08 -6.09
N ASP A 27 -4.99 -8.90 -5.91
CA ASP A 27 -5.94 -10.01 -5.70
C ASP A 27 -6.08 -10.92 -6.93
N ASN A 28 -5.64 -10.45 -8.09
CA ASN A 28 -5.75 -11.15 -9.37
C ASN A 28 -4.37 -11.42 -9.99
N ASP A 29 -3.34 -11.61 -9.16
CA ASP A 29 -2.11 -12.18 -9.67
C ASP A 29 -2.35 -13.62 -10.19
N GLY A 30 -1.49 -14.10 -11.09
CA GLY A 30 -1.58 -15.46 -11.64
C GLY A 30 -1.43 -16.59 -10.61
N PHE A 31 -1.38 -16.24 -9.32
CA PHE A 31 -1.24 -17.13 -8.17
C PHE A 31 -2.39 -16.95 -7.16
N GLY A 32 -3.47 -16.24 -7.52
CA GLY A 32 -4.69 -16.12 -6.70
C GLY A 32 -4.57 -15.21 -5.48
N GLY A 33 -3.85 -14.09 -5.58
CA GLY A 33 -3.72 -13.11 -4.49
C GLY A 33 -2.48 -13.30 -3.60
N LEU A 34 -1.56 -14.19 -4.01
CA LEU A 34 -0.39 -14.55 -3.22
C LEU A 34 0.57 -13.37 -3.03
N SER A 35 0.68 -12.46 -4.01
CA SER A 35 1.47 -11.23 -3.91
C SER A 35 0.97 -10.30 -2.80
N LYS A 36 -0.35 -10.23 -2.59
CA LYS A 36 -0.97 -9.40 -1.55
C LYS A 36 -0.68 -9.95 -0.16
N GLY A 37 -0.91 -11.25 0.05
CA GLY A 37 -0.62 -11.91 1.32
C GLY A 37 0.87 -11.95 1.66
N SER A 38 1.74 -12.22 0.68
CA SER A 38 3.19 -12.28 0.90
C SER A 38 3.79 -10.92 1.23
N SER A 39 3.36 -9.84 0.57
CA SER A 39 3.84 -8.49 0.88
C SER A 39 3.38 -8.04 2.27
N GLN A 40 2.14 -8.35 2.66
CA GLN A 40 1.60 -8.06 3.98
C GLN A 40 2.44 -8.75 5.05
N PHE A 41 2.62 -10.07 4.90
CA PHE A 41 3.41 -10.88 5.82
C PHE A 41 4.85 -10.38 5.92
N PHE A 42 5.46 -10.04 4.79
CA PHE A 42 6.84 -9.54 4.75
C PHE A 42 7.00 -8.24 5.54
N VAL A 43 6.08 -7.28 5.36
CA VAL A 43 6.14 -6.00 6.08
C VAL A 43 5.80 -6.19 7.56
N GLN A 44 4.81 -7.03 7.87
CA GLN A 44 4.39 -7.31 9.25
C GLN A 44 5.51 -7.96 10.08
N LEU A 45 6.29 -8.88 9.50
CA LEU A 45 7.39 -9.53 10.21
C LEU A 45 8.63 -8.65 10.37
N ASN A 46 8.96 -7.84 9.36
CA ASN A 46 10.23 -7.10 9.36
C ASN A 46 10.07 -5.69 9.95
N CYS A 47 8.97 -5.01 9.64
CA CYS A 47 8.75 -3.59 9.91
C CYS A 47 7.28 -3.28 10.21
N PRO A 48 6.66 -3.88 11.25
CA PRO A 48 5.22 -3.77 11.52
C PRO A 48 4.76 -2.33 11.77
N ALA A 49 5.60 -1.49 12.38
CA ALA A 49 5.30 -0.08 12.61
C ALA A 49 5.10 0.73 11.30
N LEU A 50 5.54 0.19 10.17
CA LEU A 50 5.49 0.84 8.86
C LEU A 50 4.34 0.34 7.97
N MET A 51 3.49 -0.57 8.48
CA MET A 51 2.37 -1.13 7.71
C MET A 51 1.53 -0.03 7.05
N ASN A 52 1.06 0.94 7.83
CA ASN A 52 0.23 2.03 7.29
C ASN A 52 0.99 2.91 6.29
N GLY A 53 2.25 3.23 6.58
CA GLY A 53 3.08 4.07 5.70
C GLY A 53 3.35 3.42 4.34
N ILE A 54 3.67 2.12 4.34
CA ILE A 54 3.89 1.35 3.12
C ILE A 54 2.59 1.13 2.37
N ASN A 55 1.51 0.80 3.08
CA ASN A 55 0.20 0.56 2.46
C ASN A 55 -0.31 1.80 1.71
N ASN A 56 -0.16 2.98 2.32
CA ASN A 56 -0.51 4.25 1.66
C ASN A 56 0.30 4.50 0.38
N CYS A 57 1.56 4.02 0.31
CA CYS A 57 2.31 4.09 -0.93
C CYS A 57 1.73 3.19 -2.02
N CYS A 58 1.24 2.00 -1.66
CA CYS A 58 0.61 1.07 -2.60
C CYS A 58 -0.74 1.61 -3.11
N ILE A 59 -1.59 2.14 -2.22
CA ILE A 59 -2.86 2.78 -2.61
C ILE A 59 -2.64 3.89 -3.65
N ASN A 60 -1.63 4.75 -3.42
CA ASN A 60 -1.30 5.81 -4.37
C ASN A 60 -0.68 5.29 -5.68
N HIS A 61 0.01 4.15 -5.63
CA HIS A 61 0.59 3.50 -6.82
C HIS A 61 -0.49 2.86 -7.68
N ASP A 62 -1.45 2.18 -7.07
CA ASP A 62 -2.61 1.61 -7.75
C ASP A 62 -3.47 2.71 -8.40
N ASP A 63 -3.74 3.82 -7.69
CA ASP A 63 -4.42 4.98 -8.27
C ASP A 63 -3.65 5.58 -9.47
N CYS A 64 -2.31 5.61 -9.39
CA CYS A 64 -1.47 6.06 -10.49
C CYS A 64 -1.54 5.12 -11.70
N TYR A 65 -1.57 3.81 -11.46
CA TYR A 65 -1.76 2.77 -12.46
C TYR A 65 -3.14 2.87 -13.10
N ASP A 66 -4.21 3.01 -12.31
CA ASP A 66 -5.58 3.15 -12.82
C ASP A 66 -5.75 4.41 -13.68
N LYS A 67 -5.09 5.52 -13.29
CA LYS A 67 -5.04 6.76 -14.09
C LYS A 67 -4.09 6.71 -15.28
N GLN A 68 -3.40 5.59 -15.50
CA GLN A 68 -2.48 5.38 -16.62
C GLN A 68 -1.45 6.51 -16.79
N ARG A 69 -0.86 6.99 -15.69
CA ARG A 69 0.09 8.13 -15.70
C ARG A 69 1.50 7.78 -16.22
N GLY A 70 1.68 6.58 -16.76
CA GLY A 70 2.95 6.02 -17.21
C GLY A 70 3.60 5.14 -16.13
N GLN A 71 3.85 3.87 -16.46
CA GLN A 71 4.37 2.87 -15.52
C GLN A 71 5.63 3.35 -14.79
N LYS A 72 6.65 3.82 -15.54
CA LYS A 72 7.90 4.32 -14.96
C LYS A 72 7.67 5.46 -13.97
N HIS A 73 6.77 6.39 -14.30
CA HIS A 73 6.46 7.52 -13.42
C HIS A 73 5.80 7.06 -12.12
N CYS A 74 4.84 6.13 -12.22
CA CYS A 74 4.18 5.55 -11.07
C CYS A 74 5.16 4.77 -10.19
N ASP A 75 6.00 3.93 -10.79
CA ASP A 75 7.00 3.13 -10.07
C ASP A 75 8.04 4.02 -9.38
N ASP A 76 8.54 5.07 -10.04
CA ASP A 76 9.48 6.02 -9.42
C ASP A 76 8.85 6.78 -8.25
N THR A 77 7.57 7.17 -8.39
CA THR A 77 6.80 7.82 -7.31
C THR A 77 6.61 6.87 -6.13
N PHE A 78 6.30 5.60 -6.38
CA PHE A 78 6.19 4.58 -5.36
C PHE A 78 7.53 4.31 -4.64
N CYS A 79 8.63 4.19 -5.39
CA CYS A 79 9.96 4.01 -4.82
C CYS A 79 10.36 5.19 -3.91
N GLN A 80 10.00 6.42 -4.28
CA GLN A 80 10.24 7.59 -3.43
C GLN A 80 9.32 7.61 -2.20
N CYS A 81 8.06 7.21 -2.34
CA CYS A 81 7.12 7.10 -1.22
C CYS A 81 7.62 6.08 -0.19
N SER A 82 7.93 4.85 -0.61
CA SER A 82 8.46 3.80 0.27
C SER A 82 9.78 4.20 0.93
N LYS A 83 10.63 4.96 0.23
CA LYS A 83 11.82 5.57 0.84
C LYS A 83 11.52 6.52 1.97
N ASN A 84 10.52 7.38 1.80
CA ASN A 84 10.09 8.32 2.82
C ASN A 84 9.42 7.60 4.00
N ALA A 85 8.65 6.53 3.73
CA ALA A 85 7.98 5.74 4.76
C ALA A 85 8.97 5.06 5.73
N VAL A 86 10.14 4.64 5.23
CA VAL A 86 11.16 3.98 6.07
C VAL A 86 12.26 4.93 6.56
N LYS A 87 12.19 6.23 6.28
CA LYS A 87 13.31 7.18 6.46
C LYS A 87 13.85 7.22 7.91
N ASP A 88 12.95 7.13 8.88
CA ASP A 88 13.27 7.18 10.32
C ASP A 88 13.56 5.78 10.90
N HIS A 89 13.58 4.75 10.04
CA HIS A 89 13.76 3.34 10.40
C HIS A 89 14.87 2.70 9.56
N PRO A 90 16.16 2.96 9.83
CA PRO A 90 17.27 2.51 8.98
C PRO A 90 17.33 0.98 8.80
N HIS A 91 16.95 0.20 9.83
CA HIS A 91 16.89 -1.26 9.76
C HIS A 91 15.87 -1.78 8.74
N CYS A 92 14.85 -0.97 8.40
CA CYS A 92 13.86 -1.24 7.36
C CYS A 92 14.33 -0.82 5.96
N GLY A 93 15.58 -0.39 5.78
CA GLY A 93 16.06 0.11 4.50
C GLY A 93 15.92 -0.90 3.36
N LYS A 94 16.15 -2.20 3.63
CA LYS A 94 15.99 -3.27 2.63
C LYS A 94 14.55 -3.45 2.16
N LEU A 95 13.56 -3.14 3.01
CA LEU A 95 12.14 -3.28 2.67
C LEU A 95 11.78 -2.39 1.48
N ARG A 96 12.17 -1.11 1.52
CA ARG A 96 12.01 -0.18 0.39
C ARG A 96 12.61 -0.77 -0.89
N ASP A 97 13.82 -1.31 -0.81
CA ASP A 97 14.56 -1.74 -2.00
C ASP A 97 13.89 -2.95 -2.66
N VAL A 98 13.42 -3.91 -1.83
CA VAL A 98 12.65 -5.07 -2.29
C VAL A 98 11.33 -4.64 -2.93
N LEU A 99 10.58 -3.76 -2.27
CA LEU A 99 9.30 -3.26 -2.81
C LEU A 99 9.48 -2.51 -4.13
N CYS A 100 10.45 -1.60 -4.20
CA CYS A 100 10.77 -0.84 -5.41
C CYS A 100 11.19 -1.75 -6.56
N LYS A 101 12.00 -2.78 -6.29
CA LYS A 101 12.38 -3.78 -7.30
C LYS A 101 11.18 -4.59 -7.78
N ALA A 102 10.30 -5.00 -6.86
CA ALA A 102 9.13 -5.81 -7.20
C ALA A 102 8.21 -5.11 -8.22
N VAL A 103 7.87 -3.83 -8.01
CA VAL A 103 6.99 -3.09 -8.95
C VAL A 103 7.66 -2.87 -10.31
N ARG A 104 8.98 -2.71 -10.35
CA ARG A 104 9.72 -2.52 -11.61
C ARG A 104 9.83 -3.81 -12.42
N ASP A 105 10.09 -4.93 -11.74
CA ASP A 105 10.31 -6.21 -12.41
C ASP A 105 9.00 -6.92 -12.79
N HIS A 106 7.94 -6.71 -12.01
CA HIS A 106 6.68 -7.45 -12.14
C HIS A 106 5.45 -6.57 -12.40
N GLY A 107 5.57 -5.24 -12.33
CA GLY A 107 4.43 -4.32 -12.44
C GLY A 107 3.88 -4.14 -13.85
N ALA A 108 4.61 -4.54 -14.91
CA ALA A 108 4.19 -4.27 -16.30
C ALA A 108 2.82 -4.87 -16.65
N ALA A 109 2.57 -6.12 -16.22
CA ALA A 109 1.27 -6.77 -16.44
C ALA A 109 0.15 -6.10 -15.64
N ALA A 110 0.42 -5.73 -14.39
CA ALA A 110 -0.54 -5.03 -13.53
C ALA A 110 -0.89 -3.65 -14.09
N TYR A 111 0.10 -2.87 -14.52
CA TYR A 111 -0.08 -1.57 -15.15
C TYR A 111 -0.96 -1.66 -16.40
N ALA A 112 -0.66 -2.61 -17.28
CA ALA A 112 -1.44 -2.84 -18.49
C ALA A 112 -2.87 -3.29 -18.20
N ALA A 113 -3.08 -4.08 -17.13
CA ALA A 113 -4.40 -4.55 -16.73
C ALA A 113 -5.26 -3.42 -16.14
N SER A 114 -4.68 -2.54 -15.33
CA SER A 114 -5.37 -1.36 -14.77
C SER A 114 -5.95 -0.45 -15.85
N GLY A 115 -5.23 -0.26 -16.96
CA GLY A 115 -5.68 0.57 -18.07
C GLY A 115 -6.85 0.00 -18.88
N ARG A 116 -7.15 -1.30 -18.74
CA ARG A 116 -8.30 -1.95 -19.40
C ARG A 116 -9.59 -1.86 -18.59
N ARG A 117 -9.52 -1.30 -17.37
CA ARG A 117 -10.68 -1.12 -16.48
C ARG A 117 -11.36 0.24 -16.66
N GLY A 118 -10.78 1.13 -17.46
CA GLY A 118 -11.29 2.47 -17.78
C GLY A 118 -12.18 2.51 -19.01
#